data_AF-A0A954MS18-F1
#
_entry.id   AF-A0A954MS18-F1
#
_cell.length_a   1.000
_cell.length_b   1.000
_cell.length_c   1.000
_cell.angle_alpha   90.00
_cell.angle_beta   90.00
_cell.angle_gamma   90.00
#
_symmetry.space_group_name_H-M   'P 1'
#
loop_
_entity.id
_entity.type
_entity.pdbx_description
1 polymer ?
#
loop_
_entity_poly.entity_id
_entity_poly.type
_entity_poly.pdbx_seq_one_letter_code
_entity_poly.pdbx_strand_id
1 'polypeptide(L)'
;MRSNNPRFANFCLAVLLACPWGMLLCLPIMIVGMQMIEIPDRLAIRTNGQLVKFKYFYPESLTTLEGKAIPRDPDHEYSYTTPSLIYDFDDPSEIKVDGWSRHLNVVIENENPEDAALWYFVRERNGSGLTYFQKYSVPRKKVEGFIGTKGFRETLPPPEERFQLPSYRYLGSAMIPYSMSVSQMSAGTWGLDYGYGGEKRYYTITRNGEWREIDIPKQTVRVILPEMKFRSIESSSRYLSNPATDLPNEERKKWISKTILHARTEDEVLLLSLPQKDGSIKEEMRIKLPEEFRTRVISWVHLPDDSGLLVTSLGYDAEANEDRYRIQRHDADGKFSEPEQIDLKREPKSLLLFSGVPLLIPPAVSGAIAFSHTGLFGFPRQTPEAFLMKQLWPIPVLIGLICGGLILIHARRNGLNLSEQIAYAIFGLIGGVPAVAGYLTHRRWGVRVRCPSCGRDVLLRGEKCSGCATEFPQPELVGTEVFA
;
A
#
# COMPACT_ATOMS: atom_id res chain seq x y z
N MET A 1 24.51 11.03 -42.27
CA MET A 1 25.51 11.53 -41.30
C MET A 1 25.62 10.55 -40.13
N ARG A 2 26.54 9.58 -40.20
CA ARG A 2 26.92 8.73 -39.06
C ARG A 2 28.28 9.24 -38.59
N SER A 3 28.31 10.15 -37.63
CA SER A 3 29.59 10.53 -37.02
C SER A 3 30.03 9.39 -36.10
N ASN A 4 31.06 8.64 -36.49
CA ASN A 4 31.86 7.80 -35.60
C ASN A 4 32.62 8.69 -34.62
N ASN A 5 31.89 9.42 -33.76
CA ASN A 5 32.49 10.20 -32.71
C ASN A 5 32.60 9.31 -31.48
N PRO A 6 33.78 8.75 -31.17
CA PRO A 6 33.96 7.88 -30.01
C PRO A 6 33.53 8.54 -28.69
N ARG A 7 33.49 9.88 -28.64
CA ARG A 7 32.98 10.62 -27.47
C ARG A 7 31.48 10.44 -27.24
N PHE A 8 30.69 10.31 -28.31
CA PHE A 8 29.25 10.09 -28.20
C PHE A 8 28.94 8.66 -27.75
N ALA A 9 29.64 7.67 -28.31
CA ALA A 9 29.51 6.27 -27.89
C ALA A 9 29.86 6.10 -26.40
N ASN A 10 30.94 6.74 -25.95
CA ASN A 10 31.37 6.77 -24.57
C ASN A 10 30.32 7.45 -23.66
N PHE A 11 29.76 8.61 -24.06
CA PHE A 11 28.66 9.25 -23.33
C PHE A 11 27.44 8.32 -23.18
N CYS A 12 27.01 7.68 -24.26
CA CYS A 12 25.91 6.71 -24.21
C CYS A 12 26.22 5.53 -23.29
N LEU A 13 27.46 5.03 -23.28
CA LEU A 13 27.89 3.96 -22.37
C LEU A 13 27.87 4.41 -20.91
N ALA A 14 28.30 5.65 -20.60
CA ALA A 14 28.22 6.20 -19.26
C ALA A 14 26.78 6.33 -18.76
N VAL A 15 25.86 6.78 -19.63
CA VAL A 15 24.42 6.83 -19.32
C VAL A 15 23.85 5.42 -19.11
N LEU A 16 24.21 4.47 -19.99
CA LEU A 16 23.80 3.07 -19.90
C LEU A 16 24.34 2.37 -18.66
N LEU A 17 25.50 2.76 -18.13
CA LEU A 17 26.04 2.22 -16.88
C LEU A 17 25.44 2.92 -15.65
N ALA A 18 25.18 4.23 -15.71
CA ALA A 18 24.61 4.97 -14.58
C ALA A 18 23.15 4.57 -14.27
N CYS A 19 22.33 4.27 -15.29
CA CYS A 19 20.92 3.90 -15.10
C CYS A 19 20.73 2.59 -14.29
N PRO A 20 21.39 1.46 -14.63
CA PRO A 20 21.30 0.23 -13.86
C PRO A 20 21.85 0.38 -12.44
N TRP A 21 22.89 1.19 -12.23
CA TRP A 21 23.40 1.47 -10.89
C TRP A 21 22.41 2.24 -10.04
N GLY A 22 21.72 3.24 -10.62
CA GLY A 22 20.61 3.93 -9.96
C GLY A 22 19.49 2.97 -9.58
N MET A 23 19.10 2.06 -10.50
CA MET A 23 18.09 1.03 -10.21
C MET A 23 18.55 0.03 -9.16
N LEU A 24 19.80 -0.45 -9.22
CA LEU A 24 20.37 -1.39 -8.26
C LEU A 24 20.55 -0.80 -6.86
N LEU A 25 20.77 0.52 -6.75
CA LEU A 25 20.79 1.20 -5.45
C LEU A 25 19.37 1.48 -4.94
N CYS A 26 18.44 1.81 -5.82
CA CYS A 26 17.04 2.03 -5.45
C CYS A 26 16.32 0.71 -5.13
N LEU A 27 16.72 -0.43 -5.69
CA LEU A 27 16.02 -1.71 -5.51
C LEU A 27 16.06 -2.20 -4.05
N PRO A 28 17.21 -2.25 -3.35
CA PRO A 28 17.25 -2.57 -1.91
C PRO A 28 16.45 -1.55 -1.09
N ILE A 29 16.49 -0.27 -1.46
CA ILE A 29 15.70 0.77 -0.79
C ILE A 29 14.20 0.53 -0.99
N MET A 30 13.77 0.14 -2.18
CA MET A 30 12.38 -0.20 -2.46
C MET A 30 11.98 -1.51 -1.80
N ILE A 31 12.84 -2.53 -1.77
CA ILE A 31 12.58 -3.80 -1.08
C ILE A 31 12.47 -3.58 0.43
N VAL A 32 13.45 -2.89 1.03
CA VAL A 32 13.42 -2.51 2.44
C VAL A 32 12.22 -1.60 2.72
N GLY A 33 11.97 -0.60 1.86
CA GLY A 33 10.81 0.30 1.99
C GLY A 33 9.47 -0.43 1.91
N MET A 34 9.33 -1.41 1.01
CA MET A 34 8.15 -2.28 0.91
C MET A 34 8.03 -3.24 2.09
N GLN A 35 9.14 -3.76 2.62
CA GLN A 35 9.17 -4.57 3.83
C GLN A 35 8.93 -3.75 5.11
N MET A 36 9.14 -2.44 5.05
CA MET A 36 9.05 -1.48 6.15
C MET A 36 7.82 -0.56 6.01
N ILE A 37 6.84 -0.91 5.16
CA ILE A 37 5.52 -0.28 5.21
C ILE A 37 5.00 -0.58 6.61
N GLU A 38 5.14 0.38 7.51
CA GLU A 38 4.65 0.27 8.87
C GLU A 38 3.14 0.11 8.77
N ILE A 39 2.67 -1.07 9.12
CA ILE A 39 1.25 -1.25 9.35
C ILE A 39 1.01 -0.53 10.68
N PRO A 40 0.22 0.58 10.68
CA PRO A 40 0.02 1.37 11.89
C PRO A 40 -0.51 0.48 13.01
N ASP A 41 -0.07 0.74 14.24
CA ASP A 41 -0.61 0.13 15.44
C ASP A 41 -2.13 0.22 15.38
N ARG A 42 -2.81 -0.93 15.37
CA ARG A 42 -4.26 -0.95 15.41
C ARG A 42 -4.72 -1.10 16.84
N LEU A 43 -5.79 -0.41 17.18
CA LEU A 43 -6.54 -0.71 18.39
C LEU A 43 -7.10 -2.13 18.25
N ALA A 44 -6.77 -2.99 19.20
CA ALA A 44 -7.38 -4.30 19.36
C ALA A 44 -7.96 -4.41 20.76
N ILE A 45 -8.88 -5.35 20.94
CA ILE A 45 -9.64 -5.49 22.17
C ILE A 45 -9.56 -6.93 22.62
N ARG A 46 -9.05 -7.14 23.83
CA ARG A 46 -9.05 -8.45 24.48
C ARG A 46 -10.47 -8.81 24.92
N THR A 47 -10.76 -10.09 25.06
CA THR A 47 -12.08 -10.55 25.53
C THR A 47 -12.50 -9.99 26.87
N ASN A 48 -11.58 -9.70 27.78
CA ASN A 48 -11.91 -9.02 29.03
C ASN A 48 -12.24 -7.51 28.87
N GLY A 49 -12.37 -7.01 27.63
CA GLY A 49 -12.63 -5.60 27.34
C GLY A 49 -11.42 -4.67 27.53
N GLN A 50 -10.22 -5.22 27.74
CA GLN A 50 -8.99 -4.44 27.81
C GLN A 50 -8.57 -4.01 26.40
N LEU A 51 -8.34 -2.71 26.24
CA LEU A 51 -7.82 -2.11 25.03
C LEU A 51 -6.31 -2.33 24.93
N VAL A 52 -5.85 -2.76 23.76
CA VAL A 52 -4.45 -3.08 23.49
C VAL A 52 -4.04 -2.54 22.13
N LYS A 53 -2.75 -2.29 21.95
CA LYS A 53 -2.14 -1.98 20.66
C LYS A 53 -1.69 -3.28 20.01
N PHE A 54 -2.17 -3.52 18.79
CA PHE A 54 -1.76 -4.65 17.98
C PHE A 54 -0.82 -4.17 16.87
N LYS A 55 0.39 -4.73 16.87
CA LYS A 55 1.41 -4.48 15.83
C LYS A 55 1.40 -5.62 14.83
N TYR A 56 0.99 -5.31 13.60
CA TYR A 56 1.05 -6.20 12.44
C TYR A 56 2.50 -6.27 11.91
N PHE A 57 3.36 -7.01 12.58
CA PHE A 57 4.63 -7.47 12.01
C PHE A 57 4.83 -8.92 12.40
N TYR A 58 5.52 -9.71 11.60
CA TYR A 58 5.88 -11.07 12.01
C TYR A 58 7.20 -11.00 12.80
N PRO A 59 7.25 -11.41 14.09
CA PRO A 59 6.16 -12.00 14.88
C PRO A 59 5.19 -10.95 15.43
N GLU A 60 3.87 -11.24 15.34
CA GLU A 60 2.82 -10.36 15.87
C GLU A 60 3.09 -10.05 17.33
N SER A 61 3.04 -8.78 17.70
CA SER A 61 3.23 -8.34 19.08
C SER A 61 2.03 -7.53 19.55
N LEU A 62 1.60 -7.86 20.77
CA LEU A 62 0.56 -7.15 21.49
C LEU A 62 1.23 -6.33 22.58
N THR A 63 0.83 -5.07 22.69
CA THR A 63 1.26 -4.20 23.77
C THR A 63 0.06 -3.55 24.43
N THR A 64 0.15 -3.20 25.71
CA THR A 64 -0.85 -2.33 26.34
C THR A 64 -0.84 -0.96 25.68
N LEU A 65 -1.81 -0.09 25.99
CA LEU A 65 -1.80 1.29 25.47
C LEU A 65 -0.53 2.05 25.90
N GLU A 66 0.05 1.69 27.06
CA GLU A 66 1.31 2.23 27.60
C GLU A 66 2.56 1.60 26.95
N GLY A 67 2.40 0.65 26.03
CA GLY A 67 3.50 0.00 25.31
C GLY A 67 4.13 -1.21 26.02
N LYS A 68 3.54 -1.71 27.12
CA LYS A 68 4.05 -2.91 27.79
C LYS A 68 3.72 -4.15 26.95
N ALA A 69 4.73 -4.94 26.61
CA ALA A 69 4.53 -6.20 25.89
C ALA A 69 3.59 -7.14 26.67
N ILE A 70 2.59 -7.65 25.98
CA ILE A 70 1.68 -8.67 26.49
C ILE A 70 2.21 -10.01 25.98
N PRO A 71 2.60 -10.95 26.87
CA PRO A 71 3.08 -12.25 26.44
C PRO A 71 1.99 -12.96 25.64
N ARG A 72 2.40 -13.70 24.60
CA ARG A 72 1.48 -14.58 23.90
C ARG A 72 1.05 -15.67 24.86
N ASP A 73 -0.23 -15.69 25.15
CA ASP A 73 -0.85 -16.73 25.94
C ASP A 73 -1.92 -17.36 25.04
N PRO A 74 -1.82 -18.68 24.77
CA PRO A 74 -2.66 -19.40 23.82
C PRO A 74 -4.14 -19.39 24.18
N ASP A 75 -4.48 -19.13 25.44
CA ASP A 75 -5.86 -19.13 25.94
C ASP A 75 -6.52 -17.75 25.82
N HIS A 76 -5.81 -16.74 25.34
CA HIS A 76 -6.40 -15.42 25.17
C HIS A 76 -7.14 -15.32 23.85
N GLU A 77 -8.43 -14.97 23.95
CA GLU A 77 -9.19 -14.53 22.80
C GLU A 77 -9.07 -13.01 22.58
N TYR A 78 -8.93 -12.65 21.31
CA TYR A 78 -8.84 -11.29 20.81
C TYR A 78 -9.99 -11.07 19.84
N SER A 79 -10.65 -9.93 19.98
CA SER A 79 -11.59 -9.44 18.97
C SER A 79 -10.90 -8.36 18.15
N TYR A 80 -10.86 -8.57 16.85
CA TYR A 80 -10.46 -7.55 15.90
C TYR A 80 -11.71 -7.01 15.23
N THR A 81 -11.83 -5.69 15.22
CA THR A 81 -12.77 -5.01 14.33
C THR A 81 -12.14 -4.95 12.95
N THR A 82 -12.88 -5.42 11.96
CA THR A 82 -12.55 -5.10 10.57
C THR A 82 -13.02 -3.67 10.32
N PRO A 83 -12.32 -2.86 9.52
CA PRO A 83 -12.85 -1.55 9.14
C PRO A 83 -14.24 -1.77 8.54
N SER A 84 -15.26 -1.20 9.18
CA SER A 84 -16.67 -1.41 8.86
C SER A 84 -16.96 -0.98 7.43
N LEU A 85 -17.84 -1.70 6.74
CA LEU A 85 -18.28 -1.31 5.40
C LEU A 85 -19.20 -0.13 5.44
N ILE A 86 -18.67 1.08 5.43
CA ILE A 86 -19.55 2.25 5.45
C ILE A 86 -20.13 2.46 4.06
N TYR A 87 -21.45 2.39 4.01
CA TYR A 87 -22.24 2.80 2.87
C TYR A 87 -22.64 4.26 3.09
N ASP A 88 -21.90 5.17 2.45
CA ASP A 88 -22.44 6.50 2.22
C ASP A 88 -23.31 6.43 0.96
N PHE A 89 -24.63 6.33 1.15
CA PHE A 89 -25.58 6.29 0.04
C PHE A 89 -25.90 7.69 -0.51
N ASP A 90 -25.49 8.74 0.19
CA ASP A 90 -26.06 10.07 0.02
C ASP A 90 -25.26 10.94 -0.99
N ASP A 91 -24.04 10.55 -1.39
CA ASP A 91 -23.33 11.19 -2.51
C ASP A 91 -22.43 10.24 -3.35
N PRO A 92 -22.96 9.64 -4.43
CA PRO A 92 -22.19 8.81 -5.36
C PRO A 92 -21.34 9.61 -6.36
N SER A 93 -21.44 10.94 -6.39
CA SER A 93 -20.99 11.75 -7.54
C SER A 93 -19.49 12.10 -7.55
N GLU A 94 -18.77 11.92 -6.44
CA GLU A 94 -17.39 12.41 -6.33
C GLU A 94 -16.28 11.35 -6.38
N ILE A 95 -16.61 10.05 -6.47
CA ILE A 95 -15.60 9.00 -6.30
C ILE A 95 -15.16 8.43 -7.65
N LYS A 96 -14.19 9.10 -8.29
CA LYS A 96 -13.44 8.53 -9.42
C LYS A 96 -12.49 7.44 -8.90
N VAL A 97 -12.89 6.17 -9.06
CA VAL A 97 -12.03 5.02 -8.80
C VAL A 97 -11.25 4.71 -10.07
N ASP A 98 -10.03 5.26 -10.19
CA ASP A 98 -9.15 4.95 -11.31
C ASP A 98 -8.18 3.80 -10.93
N GLY A 99 -8.26 2.68 -11.67
CA GLY A 99 -7.29 1.57 -11.61
C GLY A 99 -7.93 0.18 -11.66
N TRP A 100 -7.59 -0.64 -12.67
CA TRP A 100 -8.08 -2.03 -12.87
C TRP A 100 -8.02 -2.91 -11.63
N SER A 101 -6.96 -2.73 -10.87
CA SER A 101 -6.64 -3.50 -9.68
C SER A 101 -7.68 -3.28 -8.57
N ARG A 102 -8.32 -2.10 -8.54
CA ARG A 102 -9.46 -1.81 -7.64
C ARG A 102 -10.80 -2.32 -8.15
N HIS A 103 -10.88 -2.91 -9.35
CA HIS A 103 -12.12 -3.45 -9.93
C HIS A 103 -12.27 -4.98 -9.76
N LEU A 104 -11.27 -5.63 -9.18
CA LEU A 104 -11.12 -7.09 -9.16
C LEU A 104 -10.71 -7.57 -7.77
N ASN A 105 -11.53 -8.43 -7.16
CA ASN A 105 -11.05 -9.33 -6.10
C ASN A 105 -10.96 -10.74 -6.65
N VAL A 106 -9.97 -11.50 -6.21
CA VAL A 106 -9.75 -12.88 -6.68
C VAL A 106 -9.96 -13.85 -5.53
N VAL A 107 -10.86 -14.80 -5.75
CA VAL A 107 -11.14 -15.92 -4.86
C VAL A 107 -10.66 -17.19 -5.53
N ILE A 108 -9.81 -17.95 -4.86
CA ILE A 108 -9.34 -19.24 -5.36
C ILE A 108 -10.37 -20.28 -4.93
N GLU A 109 -11.06 -20.97 -5.84
CA GLU A 109 -12.04 -22.03 -5.51
C GLU A 109 -11.35 -23.36 -5.19
N ASN A 110 -10.32 -23.71 -5.96
CA ASN A 110 -9.53 -24.92 -5.78
C ASN A 110 -8.04 -24.58 -5.94
N GLU A 111 -7.22 -25.03 -4.99
CA GLU A 111 -5.77 -24.81 -5.00
C GLU A 111 -5.01 -25.84 -5.83
N ASN A 112 -5.63 -26.98 -6.14
CA ASN A 112 -5.02 -27.96 -7.03
C ASN A 112 -4.82 -27.32 -8.41
N PRO A 113 -3.57 -27.15 -8.90
CA PRO A 113 -3.30 -26.51 -10.19
C PRO A 113 -4.03 -27.16 -11.37
N GLU A 114 -4.31 -28.47 -11.30
CA GLU A 114 -4.99 -29.22 -12.36
C GLU A 114 -6.48 -28.89 -12.49
N ASP A 115 -7.09 -28.41 -11.41
CA ASP A 115 -8.51 -28.05 -11.31
C ASP A 115 -8.71 -26.61 -10.80
N ALA A 116 -7.66 -25.79 -10.88
CA ALA A 116 -7.66 -24.46 -10.30
C ALA A 116 -8.68 -23.58 -11.02
N ALA A 117 -9.67 -23.11 -10.25
CA ALA A 117 -10.65 -22.14 -10.68
C ALA A 117 -10.52 -20.87 -9.84
N LEU A 118 -10.50 -19.74 -10.53
CA LEU A 118 -10.46 -18.41 -9.94
C LEU A 118 -11.80 -17.73 -10.15
N TRP A 119 -12.37 -17.17 -9.10
CA TRP A 119 -13.51 -16.28 -9.19
C TRP A 119 -13.05 -14.84 -9.05
N TYR A 120 -13.32 -14.06 -10.09
CA TYR A 120 -13.09 -12.62 -10.08
C TYR A 120 -14.39 -11.93 -9.68
N PHE A 121 -14.39 -11.17 -8.61
CA PHE A 121 -15.47 -10.22 -8.34
C PHE A 121 -15.22 -8.95 -9.15
N VAL A 122 -16.02 -8.76 -10.20
CA VAL A 122 -15.84 -7.72 -11.22
C VAL A 122 -16.84 -6.60 -10.98
N ARG A 123 -16.37 -5.35 -11.01
CA ARG A 123 -17.21 -4.14 -11.05
C ARG A 123 -17.08 -3.41 -12.36
N GLU A 124 -18.21 -2.95 -12.88
CA GLU A 124 -18.23 -2.14 -14.10
C GLU A 124 -17.54 -0.79 -13.94
N ARG A 125 -16.93 -0.31 -15.02
CA ARG A 125 -16.16 0.95 -15.06
C ARG A 125 -17.02 2.20 -15.23
N ASN A 126 -18.24 2.05 -15.71
CA ASN A 126 -19.17 3.15 -15.98
C ASN A 126 -19.69 3.85 -14.70
N GLY A 127 -19.20 3.48 -13.51
CA GLY A 127 -19.66 4.02 -12.24
C GLY A 127 -21.05 3.52 -11.82
N SER A 128 -21.67 2.59 -12.58
CA SER A 128 -23.01 2.08 -12.28
C SER A 128 -23.09 1.41 -10.91
N GLY A 129 -21.97 0.91 -10.39
CA GLY A 129 -21.95 0.07 -9.19
C GLY A 129 -22.40 -1.37 -9.44
N LEU A 130 -22.72 -1.72 -10.69
CA LEU A 130 -23.06 -3.09 -11.05
C LEU A 130 -21.83 -3.99 -10.93
N THR A 131 -22.00 -5.10 -10.23
CA THR A 131 -20.95 -6.11 -10.04
C THR A 131 -21.48 -7.52 -10.27
N TYR A 132 -20.56 -8.45 -10.51
CA TYR A 132 -20.83 -9.87 -10.70
C TYR A 132 -19.57 -10.67 -10.39
N PHE A 133 -19.70 -11.98 -10.18
CA PHE A 133 -18.53 -12.86 -10.18
C PHE A 133 -18.33 -13.48 -11.54
N GLN A 134 -17.07 -13.70 -11.92
CA GLN A 134 -16.67 -14.37 -13.14
C GLN A 134 -15.71 -15.52 -12.80
N LYS A 135 -16.11 -16.74 -13.13
CA LYS A 135 -15.28 -17.94 -12.99
C LYS A 135 -14.32 -18.07 -14.15
N TYR A 136 -13.06 -18.30 -13.86
CA TYR A 136 -12.00 -18.55 -14.84
C TYR A 136 -11.29 -19.85 -14.49
N SER A 137 -11.25 -20.77 -15.46
CA SER A 137 -10.46 -21.99 -15.35
C SER A 137 -9.01 -21.70 -15.74
N VAL A 138 -8.09 -21.93 -14.80
CA VAL A 138 -6.65 -21.77 -15.04
C VAL A 138 -6.14 -22.81 -16.05
N PRO A 139 -6.46 -24.13 -15.91
CA PRO A 139 -6.01 -25.14 -16.88
C PRO A 139 -6.51 -24.87 -18.30
N ARG A 140 -7.79 -24.49 -18.43
CA ARG A 140 -8.43 -24.30 -19.74
C ARG A 140 -8.24 -22.88 -20.30
N LYS A 141 -7.68 -21.97 -19.51
CA LYS A 141 -7.46 -20.55 -19.84
C LYS A 141 -8.70 -19.86 -20.42
N LYS A 142 -9.88 -20.14 -19.85
CA LYS A 142 -11.15 -19.61 -20.34
C LYS A 142 -12.11 -19.26 -19.20
N VAL A 143 -13.03 -18.34 -19.49
CA VAL A 143 -14.18 -18.07 -18.62
C VAL A 143 -15.16 -19.24 -18.70
N GLU A 144 -15.61 -19.71 -17.54
CA GLU A 144 -16.53 -20.85 -17.44
C GLU A 144 -17.94 -20.46 -17.02
N GLY A 145 -18.10 -19.27 -16.44
CA GLY A 145 -19.41 -18.76 -16.08
C GLY A 145 -19.34 -17.59 -15.12
N PHE A 146 -20.49 -17.23 -14.59
CA PHE A 146 -20.70 -16.01 -13.83
C PHE A 146 -21.69 -16.24 -12.70
N ILE A 147 -21.59 -15.48 -11.62
CA ILE A 147 -22.64 -15.42 -10.58
C ILE A 147 -23.20 -14.00 -10.52
N GLY A 148 -24.51 -13.89 -10.71
CA GLY A 148 -25.30 -12.70 -10.41
C GLY A 148 -26.23 -12.93 -9.22
N THR A 149 -27.16 -12.01 -8.96
CA THR A 149 -28.18 -12.07 -7.91
C THR A 149 -29.11 -13.29 -7.98
N LYS A 150 -29.18 -13.96 -9.13
CA LYS A 150 -29.98 -15.18 -9.37
C LYS A 150 -29.16 -16.47 -9.32
N GLY A 151 -27.86 -16.41 -9.00
CA GLY A 151 -26.96 -17.57 -8.97
C GLY A 151 -26.10 -17.71 -10.23
N PHE A 152 -25.62 -18.93 -10.48
CA PHE A 152 -24.72 -19.26 -11.58
C PHE A 152 -25.37 -19.18 -12.96
N ARG A 153 -24.60 -18.70 -13.95
CA ARG A 153 -24.94 -18.71 -15.37
C ARG A 153 -23.69 -18.93 -16.23
N GLU A 154 -23.83 -19.57 -17.38
CA GLU A 154 -22.75 -19.70 -18.36
C GLU A 154 -22.47 -18.39 -19.11
N THR A 155 -23.50 -17.54 -19.23
CA THR A 155 -23.43 -16.23 -19.89
C THR A 155 -23.39 -15.08 -18.88
N LEU A 156 -22.86 -13.93 -19.30
CA LEU A 156 -22.80 -12.74 -18.47
C LEU A 156 -24.22 -12.37 -17.99
N PRO A 157 -24.47 -12.22 -16.66
CA PRO A 157 -25.79 -11.87 -16.16
C PRO A 157 -26.23 -10.55 -16.77
N PRO A 158 -27.51 -10.38 -17.17
CA PRO A 158 -28.00 -9.09 -17.64
C PRO A 158 -27.97 -8.06 -16.49
N PRO A 159 -27.99 -6.74 -16.77
CA PRO A 159 -27.81 -5.70 -15.76
C PRO A 159 -28.71 -5.84 -14.52
N GLU A 160 -29.97 -6.21 -14.69
CA GLU A 160 -30.97 -6.41 -13.64
C GLU A 160 -30.69 -7.62 -12.72
N GLU A 161 -29.85 -8.55 -13.17
CA GLU A 161 -29.40 -9.69 -12.37
C GLU A 161 -28.00 -9.46 -11.77
N ARG A 162 -27.33 -8.34 -12.05
CA ARG A 162 -26.04 -8.02 -11.42
C ARG A 162 -26.26 -7.46 -10.02
N PHE A 163 -25.27 -7.62 -9.14
CA PHE A 163 -25.35 -7.00 -7.81
C PHE A 163 -25.23 -5.50 -7.98
N GLN A 164 -26.23 -4.76 -7.54
CA GLN A 164 -26.17 -3.31 -7.51
C GLN A 164 -25.48 -2.92 -6.21
N LEU A 165 -24.18 -2.72 -6.24
CA LEU A 165 -23.45 -2.22 -5.08
C LEU A 165 -23.48 -0.69 -5.03
N PRO A 166 -23.57 -0.10 -3.84
CA PRO A 166 -23.33 1.34 -3.66
C PRO A 166 -21.90 1.73 -4.05
N SER A 167 -21.69 3.01 -4.32
CA SER A 167 -20.43 3.53 -4.85
C SER A 167 -19.30 3.46 -3.82
N TYR A 168 -18.58 2.34 -3.78
CA TYR A 168 -17.45 2.18 -2.85
C TYR A 168 -16.15 2.83 -3.32
N ARG A 169 -15.35 3.33 -2.36
CA ARG A 169 -13.91 3.63 -2.54
C ARG A 169 -13.05 2.36 -2.67
N TYR A 170 -13.47 1.22 -2.11
CA TYR A 170 -12.69 -0.02 -2.05
C TYR A 170 -13.56 -1.25 -2.28
N LEU A 171 -13.15 -2.12 -3.20
CA LEU A 171 -13.94 -3.26 -3.66
C LEU A 171 -13.80 -4.49 -2.76
N GLY A 172 -12.62 -4.74 -2.19
CA GLY A 172 -12.44 -5.82 -1.19
C GLY A 172 -13.08 -5.49 0.15
N SER A 173 -13.62 -4.28 0.29
CA SER A 173 -14.53 -3.96 1.37
C SER A 173 -15.92 -4.58 1.05
N ALA A 174 -16.47 -4.44 -0.15
CA ALA A 174 -17.88 -4.76 -0.45
C ALA A 174 -18.39 -6.20 -0.19
N MET A 175 -17.49 -7.10 0.18
CA MET A 175 -17.77 -8.48 0.51
C MET A 175 -17.04 -8.87 1.78
N ILE A 176 -17.74 -9.59 2.65
CA ILE A 176 -17.15 -10.18 3.86
C ILE A 176 -16.99 -11.69 3.60
N PRO A 177 -15.75 -12.20 3.51
CA PRO A 177 -15.50 -13.65 3.52
C PRO A 177 -15.98 -14.26 4.84
N TYR A 178 -16.57 -15.45 4.77
CA TYR A 178 -17.01 -16.23 5.94
C TYR A 178 -15.86 -16.50 6.93
N SER A 179 -14.68 -16.80 6.40
CA SER A 179 -13.45 -16.98 7.16
C SER A 179 -12.42 -15.94 6.74
N MET A 180 -12.53 -14.73 7.27
CA MET A 180 -11.38 -13.84 7.24
C MET A 180 -10.35 -14.37 8.24
N SER A 181 -9.10 -14.50 7.83
CA SER A 181 -7.97 -14.58 8.76
C SER A 181 -7.46 -13.17 9.07
N VAL A 182 -6.88 -12.97 10.26
CA VAL A 182 -6.30 -11.67 10.68
C VAL A 182 -5.30 -11.13 9.66
N SER A 183 -4.60 -12.00 8.92
CA SER A 183 -3.66 -11.62 7.87
C SER A 183 -4.34 -11.00 6.63
N GLN A 184 -5.58 -11.36 6.32
CA GLN A 184 -6.35 -10.75 5.22
C GLN A 184 -6.84 -9.33 5.54
N MET A 185 -6.95 -8.98 6.83
CA MET A 185 -7.43 -7.67 7.32
C MET A 185 -6.43 -6.52 7.17
N SER A 186 -5.14 -6.81 7.04
CA SER A 186 -4.07 -5.81 7.01
C SER A 186 -3.61 -5.44 5.61
N ALA A 187 -3.70 -6.38 4.66
CA ALA A 187 -3.17 -6.20 3.30
C ALA A 187 -4.00 -5.27 2.40
N GLY A 188 -5.05 -4.61 2.93
CA GLY A 188 -5.84 -3.60 2.23
C GLY A 188 -6.12 -3.98 0.78
N THR A 189 -7.10 -4.82 0.51
CA THR A 189 -7.62 -5.10 -0.85
C THR A 189 -6.69 -5.78 -1.87
N TRP A 190 -5.55 -6.37 -1.48
CA TRP A 190 -4.67 -7.11 -2.43
C TRP A 190 -4.47 -8.60 -2.14
N GLY A 191 -5.06 -9.12 -1.05
CA GLY A 191 -4.92 -10.52 -0.70
C GLY A 191 -5.73 -11.38 -1.65
N LEU A 192 -5.05 -12.17 -2.49
CA LEU A 192 -5.57 -13.48 -2.88
C LEU A 192 -6.05 -14.14 -1.58
N ASP A 193 -7.30 -14.60 -1.56
CA ASP A 193 -7.80 -15.43 -0.47
C ASP A 193 -7.03 -16.76 -0.51
N TYR A 194 -5.82 -16.75 0.07
CA TYR A 194 -4.96 -17.91 0.20
C TYR A 194 -5.59 -18.82 1.24
N GLY A 195 -6.59 -19.59 0.81
CA GLY A 195 -6.62 -21.01 1.08
C GLY A 195 -6.69 -21.48 2.53
N TYR A 196 -7.15 -20.67 3.47
CA TYR A 196 -7.33 -21.14 4.85
C TYR A 196 -8.56 -22.03 5.00
N GLY A 197 -8.70 -23.09 4.21
CA GLY A 197 -9.59 -24.26 4.40
C GLY A 197 -11.07 -24.03 4.74
N GLY A 198 -11.53 -22.78 4.74
CA GLY A 198 -12.82 -22.34 5.22
C GLY A 198 -13.88 -22.42 4.12
N GLU A 199 -15.13 -22.30 4.52
CA GLU A 199 -16.22 -22.19 3.56
C GLU A 199 -16.04 -20.92 2.73
N LYS A 200 -15.97 -21.06 1.40
CA LYS A 200 -15.81 -19.93 0.46
C LYS A 200 -17.16 -19.24 0.22
N ARG A 201 -17.76 -18.76 1.30
CA ARG A 201 -19.00 -17.99 1.29
C ARG A 201 -18.70 -16.51 1.50
N TYR A 202 -19.48 -15.68 0.81
CA TYR A 202 -19.34 -14.23 0.88
C TYR A 202 -20.68 -13.59 1.18
N TYR A 203 -20.61 -12.49 1.92
CA TYR A 203 -21.77 -11.71 2.30
C TYR A 203 -21.68 -10.32 1.68
N THR A 204 -22.77 -9.83 1.08
CA THR A 204 -22.81 -8.49 0.48
C THR A 204 -24.17 -7.83 0.66
N ILE A 205 -24.20 -6.51 0.74
CA ILE A 205 -25.43 -5.71 0.76
C ILE A 205 -25.59 -5.00 -0.56
N THR A 206 -26.75 -5.19 -1.17
CA THR A 206 -27.13 -4.47 -2.39
C THR A 206 -27.70 -3.09 -2.06
N ARG A 207 -27.77 -2.20 -3.05
CA ARG A 207 -28.23 -0.81 -2.90
C ARG A 207 -29.67 -0.69 -2.37
N ASN A 208 -30.50 -1.70 -2.58
CA ASN A 208 -31.84 -1.80 -2.02
C ASN A 208 -31.87 -2.30 -0.57
N GLY A 209 -30.70 -2.53 0.05
CA GLY A 209 -30.60 -2.98 1.44
C GLY A 209 -30.77 -4.49 1.64
N GLU A 210 -30.86 -5.29 0.57
CA GLU A 210 -30.91 -6.74 0.76
C GLU A 210 -29.54 -7.26 1.15
N TRP A 211 -29.53 -8.11 2.18
CA TRP A 211 -28.35 -8.86 2.53
C TRP A 211 -28.35 -10.20 1.80
N ARG A 212 -27.27 -10.47 1.07
CA ARG A 212 -27.13 -11.68 0.26
C ARG A 212 -25.91 -12.48 0.66
N GLU A 213 -26.09 -13.79 0.72
CA GLU A 213 -25.03 -14.78 0.78
C GLU A 213 -24.73 -15.28 -0.63
N ILE A 214 -23.45 -15.38 -0.95
CA ILE A 214 -22.92 -15.97 -2.17
C ILE A 214 -22.08 -17.18 -1.76
N ASP A 215 -22.59 -18.38 -2.00
CA ASP A 215 -21.85 -19.64 -1.78
C ASP A 215 -21.12 -19.97 -3.08
N ILE A 216 -19.81 -19.68 -3.14
CA ILE A 216 -19.00 -19.87 -4.35
C ILE A 216 -18.88 -21.35 -4.74
N PRO A 217 -18.59 -22.29 -3.82
CA PRO A 217 -18.54 -23.71 -4.16
C PRO A 217 -19.86 -24.25 -4.73
N LYS A 218 -21.00 -23.85 -4.15
CA LYS A 218 -22.32 -24.25 -4.67
C LYS A 218 -22.81 -23.38 -5.82
N GLN A 219 -22.14 -22.26 -6.08
CA GLN A 219 -22.48 -21.26 -7.09
C GLN A 219 -23.92 -20.73 -6.93
N THR A 220 -24.35 -20.57 -5.68
CA THR A 220 -25.71 -20.13 -5.33
C THR A 220 -25.70 -18.76 -4.67
N VAL A 221 -26.82 -18.04 -4.81
CA VAL A 221 -27.06 -16.76 -4.13
C VAL A 221 -28.38 -16.82 -3.39
N ARG A 222 -28.34 -16.45 -2.12
CA ARG A 222 -29.49 -16.46 -1.20
C ARG A 222 -29.67 -15.06 -0.62
N VAL A 223 -30.91 -14.57 -0.57
CA VAL A 223 -31.26 -13.41 0.27
C VAL A 223 -31.40 -13.91 1.70
N ILE A 224 -30.64 -13.35 2.62
CA ILE A 224 -30.66 -13.75 4.03
C ILE A 224 -31.58 -12.84 4.84
N LEU A 225 -31.48 -11.53 4.61
CA LEU A 225 -32.38 -10.54 5.20
C LEU A 225 -32.93 -9.66 4.08
N PRO A 226 -34.25 -9.73 3.82
CA PRO A 226 -34.89 -8.83 2.87
C PRO A 226 -35.04 -7.43 3.47
N GLU A 227 -34.82 -6.40 2.64
CA GLU A 227 -35.33 -5.04 2.85
C GLU A 227 -34.93 -4.32 4.16
N MET A 228 -33.69 -4.48 4.61
CA MET A 228 -33.16 -3.63 5.70
C MET A 228 -32.30 -2.50 5.14
N LYS A 229 -32.56 -1.26 5.55
CA LYS A 229 -31.74 -0.10 5.19
C LYS A 229 -30.43 -0.10 5.97
N PHE A 230 -29.54 -1.04 5.66
CA PHE A 230 -28.24 -1.13 6.30
C PHE A 230 -27.34 0.03 5.86
N ARG A 231 -26.74 0.72 6.83
CA ARG A 231 -25.68 1.73 6.67
C ARG A 231 -24.29 1.12 6.66
N SER A 232 -24.10 -0.04 7.30
CA SER A 232 -22.85 -0.80 7.22
C SER A 232 -23.02 -2.26 7.62
N ILE A 233 -22.15 -3.14 7.14
CA ILE A 233 -21.91 -4.44 7.77
C ILE A 233 -20.42 -4.54 8.11
N GLU A 234 -20.13 -5.13 9.26
CA GLU A 234 -18.80 -5.50 9.69
C GLU A 234 -18.82 -6.98 10.11
N SER A 235 -17.68 -7.66 10.05
CA SER A 235 -17.48 -8.90 10.79
C SER A 235 -16.51 -8.66 11.93
N SER A 236 -16.87 -9.14 13.11
CA SER A 236 -15.90 -9.40 14.16
C SER A 236 -15.66 -10.90 14.24
N SER A 237 -14.39 -11.28 14.29
CA SER A 237 -13.99 -12.66 14.56
C SER A 237 -13.34 -12.69 15.93
N ARG A 238 -13.84 -13.57 16.80
CA ARG A 238 -13.15 -13.93 18.04
C ARG A 238 -12.09 -14.96 17.71
N TYR A 239 -10.83 -14.55 17.68
CA TYR A 239 -9.73 -15.49 17.56
C TYR A 239 -9.26 -15.82 18.95
N LEU A 240 -9.33 -17.08 19.32
CA LEU A 240 -8.37 -17.63 20.26
C LEU A 240 -6.99 -17.53 19.59
N SER A 241 -5.99 -16.99 20.30
CA SER A 241 -4.64 -16.79 19.75
C SER A 241 -4.17 -17.97 18.91
N ASN A 242 -3.52 -17.63 17.78
CA ASN A 242 -3.02 -18.56 16.77
C ASN A 242 -2.68 -19.93 17.37
N PRO A 243 -3.49 -20.98 17.12
CA PRO A 243 -3.17 -22.30 17.62
C PRO A 243 -1.76 -22.61 17.14
N ALA A 244 -0.90 -23.03 18.07
CA ALA A 244 0.45 -23.46 17.75
C ALA A 244 0.40 -24.27 16.45
N THR A 245 1.26 -23.94 15.48
CA THR A 245 1.24 -24.49 14.10
C THR A 245 1.22 -26.02 14.03
N ASP A 246 1.50 -26.65 15.15
CA ASP A 246 1.57 -28.04 15.52
C ASP A 246 0.22 -28.69 15.91
N LEU A 247 -0.87 -27.94 16.11
CA LEU A 247 -2.18 -28.57 16.34
C LEU A 247 -2.72 -29.27 15.07
N PRO A 248 -3.31 -30.48 15.19
CA PRO A 248 -3.98 -31.16 14.08
C PRO A 248 -5.11 -30.31 13.45
N ASN A 249 -5.33 -30.45 12.14
CA ASN A 249 -6.36 -29.69 11.41
C ASN A 249 -7.77 -29.78 12.01
N GLU A 250 -8.16 -30.93 12.55
CA GLU A 250 -9.48 -31.11 13.15
C GLU A 250 -9.63 -30.38 14.49
N GLU A 251 -8.55 -30.25 15.26
CA GLU A 251 -8.56 -29.40 16.45
C GLU A 251 -8.59 -27.94 16.02
N ARG A 252 -7.75 -27.51 15.07
CA ARG A 252 -7.80 -26.16 14.48
C ARG A 252 -9.20 -25.76 14.01
N LYS A 253 -9.99 -26.71 13.48
CA LYS A 253 -11.39 -26.47 13.10
C LYS A 253 -12.31 -26.15 14.28
N LYS A 254 -12.05 -26.69 15.47
CA LYS A 254 -12.77 -26.32 16.72
C LYS A 254 -12.40 -24.93 17.21
N TRP A 255 -11.22 -24.44 16.84
CA TRP A 255 -10.75 -23.07 17.11
C TRP A 255 -11.23 -22.06 16.07
N ILE A 256 -12.02 -22.47 15.06
CA ILE A 256 -12.61 -21.55 14.09
C ILE A 256 -13.53 -20.59 14.83
N SER A 257 -13.17 -19.32 14.78
CA SER A 257 -13.84 -18.18 15.39
C SER A 257 -15.35 -18.27 15.24
N LYS A 258 -16.09 -18.02 16.34
CA LYS A 258 -17.46 -17.52 16.21
C LYS A 258 -17.37 -16.15 15.55
N THR A 259 -17.52 -16.10 14.24
CA THR A 259 -17.63 -14.83 13.51
C THR A 259 -19.03 -14.30 13.72
N ILE A 260 -19.10 -13.08 14.23
CA ILE A 260 -20.34 -12.34 14.45
C ILE A 260 -20.37 -11.22 13.42
N LEU A 261 -21.48 -11.14 12.70
CA LEU A 261 -21.73 -10.09 11.73
C LEU A 261 -22.45 -8.95 12.44
N HIS A 262 -21.92 -7.75 12.31
CA HIS A 262 -22.51 -6.53 12.85
C HIS A 262 -23.18 -5.80 11.69
N ALA A 263 -24.50 -5.92 11.59
CA ALA A 263 -25.28 -5.23 10.57
C ALA A 263 -25.90 -3.98 11.16
N ARG A 264 -25.47 -2.82 10.68
CA ARG A 264 -25.88 -1.53 11.20
C ARG A 264 -26.94 -0.91 10.29
N THR A 265 -28.00 -0.40 10.88
CA THR A 265 -28.99 0.45 10.23
C THR A 265 -28.76 1.92 10.65
N GLU A 266 -29.73 2.80 10.41
CA GLU A 266 -29.65 4.19 10.86
C GLU A 266 -29.65 4.32 12.40
N ASP A 267 -30.47 3.52 13.09
CA ASP A 267 -30.75 3.69 14.51
C ASP A 267 -30.22 2.55 15.39
N GLU A 268 -29.69 1.48 14.80
CA GLU A 268 -29.31 0.28 15.55
C GLU A 268 -28.16 -0.52 14.91
N VAL A 269 -27.53 -1.36 15.74
CA VAL A 269 -26.59 -2.39 15.33
C VAL A 269 -27.18 -3.75 15.69
N LEU A 270 -27.26 -4.63 14.71
CA LEU A 270 -27.69 -6.02 14.85
C LEU A 270 -26.46 -6.91 14.89
N LEU A 271 -26.33 -7.72 15.93
CA LEU A 271 -25.31 -8.75 16.03
C LEU A 271 -25.95 -10.05 15.57
N LEU A 272 -25.44 -10.58 14.47
CA LEU A 272 -25.99 -11.70 13.75
C LEU A 272 -24.95 -12.81 13.75
N SER A 273 -25.29 -13.97 14.29
CA SER A 273 -24.42 -15.13 14.13
C SER A 273 -24.44 -15.56 12.67
N LEU A 274 -23.30 -16.04 12.15
CA LEU A 274 -23.26 -16.62 10.82
C LEU A 274 -24.34 -17.71 10.63
N PRO A 275 -24.77 -17.95 9.38
CA PRO A 275 -25.80 -18.94 9.08
C PRO A 275 -25.44 -20.32 9.67
N GLN A 276 -26.38 -20.95 10.36
CA GLN A 276 -26.21 -22.33 10.81
C GLN A 276 -26.22 -23.29 9.61
N LYS A 277 -26.10 -24.62 9.85
CA LYS A 277 -26.11 -25.61 8.76
C LYS A 277 -27.39 -25.57 7.91
N ASP A 278 -28.51 -25.17 8.50
CA ASP A 278 -29.78 -24.96 7.81
C ASP A 278 -29.84 -23.61 7.06
N GLY A 279 -28.84 -22.76 7.28
CA GLY A 279 -28.71 -21.44 6.72
C GLY A 279 -29.55 -20.35 7.37
N SER A 280 -30.14 -20.63 8.53
CA SER A 280 -30.78 -19.61 9.36
C SER A 280 -29.74 -18.70 9.99
N ILE A 281 -29.98 -17.39 9.97
CA ILE A 281 -29.24 -16.42 10.78
C ILE A 281 -29.98 -16.24 12.08
N LYS A 282 -29.25 -16.31 13.19
CA LYS A 282 -29.77 -15.98 14.51
C LYS A 282 -29.34 -14.55 14.86
N GLU A 283 -30.31 -13.71 15.17
CA GLU A 283 -30.05 -12.44 15.84
C GLU A 283 -29.66 -12.73 17.29
N GLU A 284 -28.41 -12.42 17.63
CA GLU A 284 -27.86 -12.61 18.98
C GLU A 284 -28.17 -11.40 19.85
N MET A 285 -28.12 -10.20 19.28
CA MET A 285 -28.32 -8.95 20.01
C MET A 285 -28.75 -7.82 19.07
N ARG A 286 -29.51 -6.87 19.61
CA ARG A 286 -29.92 -5.64 18.94
C ARG A 286 -29.68 -4.46 19.84
N ILE A 287 -28.97 -3.46 19.31
CA ILE A 287 -28.41 -2.37 20.10
C ILE A 287 -28.88 -1.06 19.49
N LYS A 288 -29.57 -0.24 20.26
CA LYS A 288 -29.98 1.10 19.81
C LYS A 288 -28.79 2.04 19.86
N LEU A 289 -28.56 2.78 18.78
CA LEU A 289 -27.49 3.76 18.69
C LEU A 289 -27.94 5.11 19.26
N PRO A 290 -27.11 5.76 20.11
CA PRO A 290 -27.31 7.17 20.45
C PRO A 290 -27.32 8.02 19.19
N GLU A 291 -28.07 9.12 19.21
CA GLU A 291 -28.26 10.02 18.06
C GLU A 291 -26.93 10.48 17.45
N GLU A 292 -25.94 10.77 18.29
CA GLU A 292 -24.60 11.22 17.88
C GLU A 292 -23.81 10.21 17.03
N PHE A 293 -24.17 8.93 17.05
CA PHE A 293 -23.49 7.86 16.29
C PHE A 293 -24.22 7.46 15.02
N ARG A 294 -25.48 7.87 14.83
CA ARG A 294 -26.30 7.46 13.67
C ARG A 294 -25.69 7.87 12.34
N THR A 295 -24.95 8.97 12.32
CA THR A 295 -24.28 9.52 11.13
C THR A 295 -22.77 9.22 11.06
N ARG A 296 -22.18 8.65 12.11
CA ARG A 296 -20.73 8.43 12.18
C ARG A 296 -20.32 7.07 11.65
N VAL A 297 -19.07 6.92 11.26
CA VAL A 297 -18.46 5.60 11.05
C VAL A 297 -18.18 4.97 12.41
N ILE A 298 -18.81 3.84 12.71
CA ILE A 298 -18.61 3.10 13.96
C ILE A 298 -18.23 1.66 13.66
N SER A 299 -17.41 1.10 14.54
CA SER A 299 -17.14 -0.32 14.65
C SER A 299 -17.66 -0.82 15.98
N TRP A 300 -18.30 -1.98 15.97
CA TRP A 300 -18.81 -2.60 17.19
C TRP A 300 -17.92 -3.76 17.60
N VAL A 301 -17.63 -3.89 18.90
CA VAL A 301 -16.88 -5.02 19.46
C VAL A 301 -17.71 -5.68 20.52
N HIS A 302 -18.11 -6.93 20.30
CA HIS A 302 -18.90 -7.68 21.27
C HIS A 302 -17.99 -8.37 22.29
N LEU A 303 -18.21 -8.09 23.58
CA LEU A 303 -17.48 -8.67 24.70
C LEU A 303 -18.23 -9.92 25.25
N PRO A 304 -17.56 -10.81 26.02
CA PRO A 304 -18.14 -12.07 26.50
C PRO A 304 -19.25 -11.92 27.55
N ASP A 305 -19.32 -10.80 28.24
CA ASP A 305 -20.28 -10.48 29.30
C ASP A 305 -21.54 -9.79 28.75
N ASP A 306 -21.86 -10.03 27.48
CA ASP A 306 -22.92 -9.36 26.71
C ASP A 306 -22.79 -7.82 26.63
N SER A 307 -21.68 -7.27 27.10
CA SER A 307 -21.31 -5.88 26.88
C SER A 307 -20.68 -5.71 25.49
N GLY A 308 -20.39 -4.47 25.13
CA GLY A 308 -19.63 -4.19 23.92
C GLY A 308 -18.94 -2.84 23.95
N LEU A 309 -18.09 -2.63 22.96
CA LEU A 309 -17.39 -1.38 22.73
C LEU A 309 -17.81 -0.81 21.39
N LEU A 310 -18.23 0.44 21.44
CA LEU A 310 -18.48 1.25 20.26
C LEU A 310 -17.22 2.06 19.97
N VAL A 311 -16.56 1.79 18.85
CA VAL A 311 -15.30 2.42 18.46
C VAL A 311 -15.55 3.31 17.23
N THR A 312 -15.23 4.59 17.33
CA THR A 312 -15.29 5.55 16.21
C THR A 312 -13.87 6.02 15.90
N SER A 313 -13.42 5.91 14.64
CA SER A 313 -12.19 6.58 14.24
C SER A 313 -12.47 8.07 14.05
N LEU A 314 -11.65 8.91 14.69
CA LEU A 314 -11.68 10.36 14.52
C LEU A 314 -10.68 10.83 13.43
N GLY A 315 -10.00 9.89 12.77
CA GLY A 315 -8.99 10.15 11.75
C GLY A 315 -7.55 10.17 12.29
N TYR A 316 -6.62 10.39 11.36
CA TYR A 316 -5.19 10.52 11.64
C TYR A 316 -4.82 12.00 11.79
N ASP A 317 -4.19 12.35 12.91
CA ASP A 317 -3.55 13.65 13.10
C ASP A 317 -2.09 13.58 12.62
N ALA A 318 -1.83 14.21 11.47
CA ALA A 318 -0.51 14.22 10.86
C ALA A 318 0.52 15.07 11.63
N GLU A 319 0.09 16.09 12.39
CA GLU A 319 1.00 16.92 13.17
C GLU A 319 1.44 16.20 14.45
N ALA A 320 0.49 15.52 15.12
CA ALA A 320 0.78 14.72 16.31
C ALA A 320 1.35 13.32 15.99
N ASN A 321 1.24 12.88 14.73
CA ASN A 321 1.54 11.52 14.29
C ASN A 321 0.75 10.46 15.08
N GLU A 322 -0.55 10.69 15.24
CA GLU A 322 -1.44 9.90 16.09
C GLU A 322 -2.72 9.50 15.35
N ASP A 323 -3.14 8.24 15.50
CA ASP A 323 -4.49 7.81 15.14
C ASP A 323 -5.43 8.06 16.32
N ARG A 324 -6.51 8.82 16.09
CA ARG A 324 -7.47 9.18 17.14
C ARG A 324 -8.70 8.31 17.10
N TYR A 325 -9.11 7.82 18.27
CA TYR A 325 -10.29 6.98 18.46
C TYR A 325 -11.17 7.56 19.55
N ARG A 326 -12.48 7.40 19.38
CA ARG A 326 -13.46 7.61 20.45
C ARG A 326 -14.11 6.27 20.77
N ILE A 327 -14.17 5.91 22.04
CA ILE A 327 -14.66 4.63 22.53
C ILE A 327 -15.76 4.89 23.56
N GLN A 328 -16.87 4.16 23.43
CA GLN A 328 -17.89 4.09 24.47
C GLN A 328 -18.14 2.63 24.84
N ARG A 329 -18.28 2.36 26.13
CA ARG A 329 -18.69 1.05 26.61
C ARG A 329 -20.20 0.97 26.60
N HIS A 330 -20.74 -0.16 26.18
CA HIS A 330 -22.16 -0.48 26.29
C HIS A 330 -22.29 -1.66 27.25
N ASP A 331 -22.94 -1.45 28.38
CA ASP A 331 -23.14 -2.50 29.36
C ASP A 331 -24.27 -3.48 28.96
N ALA A 332 -24.41 -4.56 29.72
CA ALA A 332 -25.45 -5.57 29.50
C ALA A 332 -26.88 -5.01 29.71
N ASP A 333 -27.04 -3.90 30.43
CA ASP A 333 -28.32 -3.23 30.67
C ASP A 333 -28.72 -2.28 29.51
N GLY A 334 -27.86 -2.16 28.49
CA GLY A 334 -28.13 -1.34 27.31
C GLY A 334 -27.68 0.12 27.44
N LYS A 335 -26.91 0.48 28.48
CA LYS A 335 -26.46 1.85 28.70
C LYS A 335 -25.06 2.08 28.14
N PHE A 336 -24.89 3.22 27.50
CA PHE A 336 -23.58 3.70 27.06
C PHE A 336 -22.88 4.48 28.18
N SER A 337 -21.60 4.21 28.38
CA SER A 337 -20.72 5.03 29.21
C SER A 337 -20.43 6.37 28.55
N GLU A 338 -19.88 7.30 29.33
CA GLU A 338 -19.27 8.49 28.77
C GLU A 338 -18.18 8.12 27.74
N PRO A 339 -18.05 8.89 26.64
CA PRO A 339 -17.03 8.65 25.63
C PRO A 339 -15.62 8.91 26.17
N GLU A 340 -14.74 7.94 25.95
CA GLU A 340 -13.30 8.06 26.16
C GLU A 340 -12.61 8.31 24.81
N GLN A 341 -11.67 9.28 24.77
CA GLN A 341 -10.83 9.48 23.60
C GLN A 341 -9.47 8.81 23.82
N ILE A 342 -9.00 8.08 22.81
CA ILE A 342 -7.70 7.41 22.81
C ILE A 342 -6.91 7.84 21.60
N ASP A 343 -5.70 8.34 21.87
CA ASP A 343 -4.76 8.76 20.84
C ASP A 343 -3.62 7.72 20.77
N LEU A 344 -3.51 7.02 19.65
CA LEU A 344 -2.46 6.03 19.41
C LEU A 344 -1.33 6.67 18.62
N LYS A 345 -0.21 6.95 19.30
CA LYS A 345 1.04 7.37 18.66
C LYS A 345 1.54 6.31 17.69
N ARG A 346 1.79 6.72 16.44
CA ARG A 346 2.57 5.91 15.50
C ARG A 346 4.05 6.02 15.86
N GLU A 347 4.73 4.89 15.95
CA GLU A 347 6.18 4.91 16.11
C GLU A 347 6.82 5.50 14.83
N PRO A 348 7.74 6.47 14.92
CA PRO A 348 8.32 7.13 13.75
C PRO A 348 9.45 6.30 13.09
N LYS A 349 9.49 4.97 13.23
CA LYS A 349 10.69 4.18 12.89
C LYS A 349 10.98 4.17 11.39
N SER A 350 9.96 4.29 10.54
CA SER A 350 10.15 4.42 9.08
C SER A 350 10.79 5.77 8.68
N LEU A 351 10.41 6.88 9.32
CA LEU A 351 10.82 8.24 8.93
C LEU A 351 12.34 8.46 8.97
N LEU A 352 13.01 7.92 10.00
CA LEU A 352 14.45 8.11 10.19
C LEU A 352 15.27 7.40 9.11
N LEU A 353 14.87 6.20 8.69
CA LEU A 353 15.53 5.47 7.60
C LEU A 353 15.29 6.15 6.24
N PHE A 354 14.11 6.73 6.03
CA PHE A 354 13.83 7.51 4.82
C PHE A 354 14.41 8.93 4.82
N SER A 355 14.96 9.44 5.92
CA SER A 355 15.54 10.79 5.92
C SER A 355 16.89 10.89 5.19
N GLY A 356 17.67 9.79 5.12
CA GLY A 356 18.96 9.73 4.43
C GLY A 356 18.89 9.29 2.96
N VAL A 357 17.85 8.53 2.61
CA VAL A 357 17.62 7.97 1.26
C VAL A 357 17.43 9.02 0.15
N PRO A 358 16.75 10.16 0.36
CA PRO A 358 16.51 11.19 -0.65
C PRO A 358 17.80 11.78 -1.23
N LEU A 359 18.91 11.71 -0.48
CA LEU A 359 20.21 12.20 -0.94
C LEU A 359 20.78 11.37 -2.11
N LEU A 360 20.36 10.12 -2.24
CA LEU A 360 20.90 9.17 -3.22
C LEU A 360 19.97 8.93 -4.40
N ILE A 361 18.69 9.33 -4.32
CA ILE A 361 17.73 9.16 -5.40
C ILE A 361 17.89 10.32 -6.39
N PRO A 362 18.16 10.04 -7.69
CA PRO A 362 18.22 11.07 -8.70
C PRO A 362 16.92 11.92 -8.73
N PRO A 363 17.00 13.24 -8.94
CA PRO A 363 15.82 14.10 -8.90
C PRO A 363 14.71 13.69 -9.87
N ALA A 364 15.08 13.23 -11.06
CA ALA A 364 14.11 12.72 -12.04
C ALA A 364 13.42 11.43 -11.58
N VAL A 365 14.14 10.54 -10.88
CA VAL A 365 13.58 9.32 -10.30
C VAL A 365 12.65 9.67 -9.15
N SER A 366 13.04 10.62 -8.28
CA SER A 366 12.18 11.12 -7.21
C SER A 366 10.87 11.72 -7.74
N GLY A 367 10.94 12.51 -8.82
CA GLY A 367 9.76 13.06 -9.49
C GLY A 367 8.86 11.98 -10.10
N ALA A 368 9.46 10.95 -10.73
CA ALA A 368 8.71 9.83 -11.29
C ALA A 368 8.05 8.97 -10.20
N ILE A 369 8.72 8.73 -9.07
CA ILE A 369 8.16 8.03 -7.90
C ILE A 369 7.01 8.84 -7.30
N ALA A 370 7.18 10.14 -7.12
CA ALA A 370 6.11 11.01 -6.61
C ALA A 370 4.89 11.01 -7.55
N PHE A 371 5.12 11.11 -8.86
CA PHE A 371 4.07 11.06 -9.87
C PHE A 371 3.36 9.69 -9.92
N SER A 372 4.11 8.58 -9.83
CA SER A 372 3.51 7.25 -9.82
C SER A 372 2.71 6.99 -8.54
N HIS A 373 3.21 7.38 -7.37
CA HIS A 373 2.46 7.28 -6.11
C HIS A 373 1.18 8.12 -6.11
N THR A 374 1.20 9.33 -6.66
CA THR A 374 0.04 10.25 -6.66
C THR A 374 -0.94 10.01 -7.81
N GLY A 375 -0.48 9.56 -8.98
CA GLY A 375 -1.29 9.42 -10.18
C GLY A 375 -1.66 7.99 -10.57
N LEU A 376 -0.76 7.02 -10.43
CA LEU A 376 -0.96 5.66 -10.95
C LEU A 376 -1.60 4.70 -9.94
N PHE A 377 -1.24 4.81 -8.66
CA PHE A 377 -1.75 3.90 -7.63
C PHE A 377 -2.90 4.46 -6.82
N GLY A 378 -3.23 5.74 -7.02
CA GLY A 378 -4.34 6.43 -6.36
C GLY A 378 -4.26 6.39 -4.83
N PHE A 379 -3.06 6.28 -4.25
CA PHE A 379 -2.91 6.26 -2.79
C PHE A 379 -3.59 7.50 -2.19
N PRO A 380 -4.34 7.35 -1.09
CA PRO A 380 -5.03 8.48 -0.48
C PRO A 380 -4.02 9.59 -0.13
N ARG A 381 -4.35 10.85 -0.46
CA ARG A 381 -3.49 12.04 -0.27
C ARG A 381 -3.02 12.30 1.17
N GLN A 382 -3.44 11.48 2.14
CA GLN A 382 -3.24 11.70 3.57
C GLN A 382 -2.25 10.72 4.21
N THR A 383 -1.49 9.94 3.43
CA THR A 383 -0.45 9.13 4.06
C THR A 383 0.74 10.02 4.49
N PRO A 384 1.41 9.70 5.62
CA PRO A 384 2.57 10.45 6.09
C PRO A 384 3.67 10.56 5.02
N GLU A 385 3.82 9.55 4.17
CA GLU A 385 4.80 9.52 3.07
C GLU A 385 4.47 10.56 2.00
N ALA A 386 3.19 10.74 1.67
CA ALA A 386 2.77 11.78 0.73
C ALA A 386 3.06 13.18 1.28
N PHE A 387 2.85 13.38 2.59
CA PHE A 387 3.18 14.61 3.29
C PHE A 387 4.70 14.88 3.31
N LEU A 388 5.50 13.87 3.67
CA LEU A 388 6.96 13.95 3.65
C LEU A 388 7.51 14.20 2.25
N MET A 389 7.01 13.50 1.24
CA MET A 389 7.41 13.76 -0.15
C MET A 389 7.08 15.20 -0.56
N LYS A 390 5.95 15.75 -0.11
CA LYS A 390 5.59 17.14 -0.35
C LYS A 390 6.48 18.14 0.41
N GLN A 391 7.03 17.77 1.57
CA GLN A 391 7.99 18.61 2.29
C GLN A 391 9.43 18.47 1.77
N LEU A 392 9.83 17.27 1.35
CA LEU A 392 11.22 16.92 1.03
C LEU A 392 11.55 16.99 -0.46
N TRP A 393 10.58 17.13 -1.38
CA TRP A 393 10.88 17.28 -2.82
C TRP A 393 11.84 18.41 -3.21
N PRO A 394 11.96 19.54 -2.47
CA PRO A 394 12.94 20.56 -2.80
C PRO A 394 14.38 20.05 -2.63
N ILE A 395 14.61 19.06 -1.75
CA ILE A 395 15.95 18.55 -1.44
C ILE A 395 16.60 17.89 -2.67
N PRO A 396 15.98 16.91 -3.35
CA PRO A 396 16.54 16.38 -4.60
C PRO A 396 16.76 17.46 -5.66
N VAL A 397 15.84 18.42 -5.81
CA VAL A 397 16.00 19.52 -6.78
C VAL A 397 17.25 20.36 -6.45
N LEU A 398 17.44 20.73 -5.19
CA LEU A 398 18.64 21.44 -4.73
C LEU A 398 19.91 20.63 -4.98
N ILE A 399 19.90 19.32 -4.70
CA ILE A 399 21.03 18.43 -4.97
C ILE A 399 21.34 18.37 -6.47
N GLY A 400 20.32 18.24 -7.32
CA GLY A 400 20.47 18.29 -8.78
C GLY A 400 21.08 19.60 -9.25
N LEU A 401 20.62 20.74 -8.72
CA LEU A 401 21.18 22.06 -9.03
C LEU A 401 22.65 22.17 -8.60
N ILE A 402 23.00 21.69 -7.40
CA ILE A 402 24.39 21.67 -6.91
C ILE A 402 25.26 20.77 -7.80
N CYS A 403 24.81 19.55 -8.10
CA CYS A 403 25.52 18.60 -8.97
C CYS A 403 25.73 19.16 -10.37
N GLY A 404 24.69 19.72 -11.00
CA GLY A 404 24.78 20.37 -12.31
C GLY A 404 25.74 21.58 -12.29
N GLY A 405 25.68 22.41 -11.24
CA GLY A 405 26.57 23.54 -11.05
C GLY A 405 28.04 23.13 -10.88
N LEU A 406 28.32 22.12 -10.07
CA LEU A 406 29.67 21.57 -9.87
C LEU A 406 30.25 21.04 -11.18
N ILE A 407 29.46 20.27 -11.94
CA ILE A 407 29.87 19.77 -13.26
C ILE A 407 30.12 20.93 -14.22
N LEU A 408 29.27 21.95 -14.25
CA LEU A 408 29.44 23.11 -15.13
C LEU A 408 30.74 23.88 -14.82
N ILE A 409 31.02 24.10 -13.53
CA ILE A 409 32.27 24.74 -13.07
C ILE A 409 33.47 23.89 -13.47
N HIS A 410 33.42 22.58 -13.22
CA HIS A 410 34.50 21.66 -13.59
C HIS A 410 34.71 21.60 -15.10
N ALA A 411 33.65 21.57 -15.90
CA ALA A 411 33.68 21.54 -17.36
C ALA A 411 34.31 22.81 -17.95
N ARG A 412 33.91 23.99 -17.43
CA ARG A 412 34.49 25.28 -17.81
C ARG A 412 35.97 25.35 -17.50
N ARG A 413 36.35 24.96 -16.27
CA ARG A 413 37.74 24.86 -15.84
C ARG A 413 38.54 23.92 -16.75
N ASN A 414 37.89 22.88 -17.28
CA ASN A 414 38.53 21.92 -18.16
C ASN A 414 38.49 22.24 -19.67
N GLY A 415 38.07 23.45 -20.04
CA GLY A 415 38.04 23.89 -21.44
C GLY A 415 37.15 23.01 -22.33
N LEU A 416 36.06 22.47 -21.78
CA LEU A 416 35.01 21.85 -22.59
C LEU A 416 34.29 22.96 -23.37
N ASN A 417 33.77 22.65 -24.56
CA ASN A 417 32.97 23.63 -25.30
C ASN A 417 31.60 23.84 -24.62
N LEU A 418 30.86 24.88 -25.02
CA LEU A 418 29.60 25.24 -24.38
C LEU A 418 28.55 24.13 -24.46
N SER A 419 28.47 23.39 -25.58
CA SER A 419 27.49 22.30 -25.73
C SER A 419 27.80 21.11 -24.82
N GLU A 420 29.07 20.71 -24.70
CA GLU A 420 29.50 19.69 -23.75
C GLU A 420 29.25 20.13 -22.30
N GLN A 421 29.56 21.40 -21.97
CA GLN A 421 29.30 21.97 -20.65
C GLN A 421 27.82 21.86 -20.26
N ILE A 422 26.91 22.28 -21.15
CA ILE A 422 25.46 22.24 -20.91
C ILE A 422 24.97 20.79 -20.81
N ALA A 423 25.41 19.91 -21.71
CA ALA A 423 24.99 18.50 -21.71
C ALA A 423 25.35 17.80 -20.39
N TYR A 424 26.58 17.96 -19.90
CA TYR A 424 27.00 17.35 -18.64
C TYR A 424 26.36 18.01 -17.42
N ALA A 425 26.10 19.33 -17.45
CA ALA A 425 25.38 20.00 -16.37
C ALA A 425 23.93 19.47 -16.24
N ILE A 426 23.24 19.28 -17.37
CA ILE A 426 21.90 18.66 -17.40
C ILE A 426 21.97 17.22 -16.88
N PHE A 427 23.01 16.46 -17.27
CA PHE A 427 23.23 15.11 -16.76
C PHE A 427 23.37 15.09 -15.22
N GLY A 428 24.13 16.01 -14.63
CA GLY A 428 24.23 16.17 -13.18
C GLY A 428 22.91 16.58 -12.52
N LEU A 429 22.14 17.45 -13.18
CA LEU A 429 20.85 17.93 -12.67
C LEU A 429 19.80 16.81 -12.59
N ILE A 430 19.76 15.94 -13.60
CA ILE A 430 18.83 14.82 -13.68
C ILE A 430 19.30 13.64 -12.83
N GLY A 431 20.61 13.36 -12.87
CA GLY A 431 21.21 12.15 -12.28
C GLY A 431 21.76 12.32 -10.87
N GLY A 432 21.83 13.55 -10.33
CA GLY A 432 22.32 13.83 -8.98
C GLY A 432 23.78 13.40 -8.76
N VAL A 433 24.09 12.95 -7.54
CA VAL A 433 25.45 12.54 -7.13
C VAL A 433 26.03 11.42 -8.01
N PRO A 434 25.29 10.35 -8.38
CA PRO A 434 25.78 9.33 -9.30
C PRO A 434 26.25 9.89 -10.65
N ALA A 435 25.56 10.89 -11.20
CA ALA A 435 25.96 11.53 -12.45
C ALA A 435 27.26 12.33 -12.31
N VAL A 436 27.50 12.97 -11.17
CA VAL A 436 28.79 13.63 -10.90
C VAL A 436 29.93 12.62 -10.86
N ALA A 437 29.75 11.50 -10.15
CA ALA A 437 30.75 10.44 -10.09
C ALA A 437 31.03 9.82 -11.48
N GLY A 438 29.97 9.55 -12.25
CA GLY A 438 30.09 9.08 -13.63
C GLY A 438 30.82 10.09 -14.51
N TYR A 439 30.48 11.38 -14.42
CA TYR A 439 31.16 12.44 -15.15
C TYR A 439 32.66 12.49 -14.84
N LEU A 440 33.03 12.45 -13.55
CA LEU A 440 34.42 12.53 -13.11
C LEU A 440 35.25 11.30 -13.50
N THR A 441 34.65 10.11 -13.54
CA THR A 441 35.38 8.85 -13.84
C THR A 441 35.41 8.50 -15.32
N HIS A 442 34.38 8.88 -16.07
CA HIS A 442 34.23 8.50 -17.47
C HIS A 442 35.22 9.21 -18.41
N ARG A 443 35.65 10.43 -18.07
CA ARG A 443 36.53 11.23 -18.91
C ARG A 443 37.94 11.27 -18.31
N ARG A 444 38.95 11.08 -19.16
CA ARG A 444 40.32 11.46 -18.80
C ARG A 444 40.40 12.99 -18.78
N TRP A 445 40.54 13.55 -17.59
CA TRP A 445 40.81 14.96 -17.40
C TRP A 445 42.27 15.23 -17.79
N GLY A 446 42.50 16.26 -18.60
CA GLY A 446 43.86 16.60 -18.99
C GLY A 446 44.67 17.06 -17.78
N VAL A 447 45.97 16.77 -17.79
CA VAL A 447 46.87 17.23 -16.73
C VAL A 447 46.91 18.76 -16.76
N ARG A 448 46.72 19.37 -15.60
CA ARG A 448 46.93 20.79 -15.41
C ARG A 448 48.36 21.02 -14.98
N VAL A 449 49.06 21.85 -15.73
CA VAL A 449 50.43 22.26 -15.41
C VAL A 449 50.45 23.76 -15.19
N ARG A 450 51.26 24.21 -14.24
CA ARG A 450 51.46 25.63 -14.01
C ARG A 450 52.36 26.17 -15.12
N CYS A 451 51.85 27.12 -15.90
CA CYS A 451 52.62 27.68 -17.00
C CYS A 451 53.87 28.40 -16.45
N PRO A 452 55.09 28.07 -16.90
CA PRO A 452 56.29 28.72 -16.40
C PRO A 452 56.38 30.20 -16.79
N SER A 453 55.73 30.60 -17.89
CA SER A 453 55.77 31.98 -18.39
C SER A 453 54.74 32.89 -17.70
N CYS A 454 53.47 32.45 -17.60
CA CYS A 454 52.40 33.29 -17.01
C CYS A 454 51.95 32.88 -15.60
N GLY A 455 52.47 31.77 -15.06
CA GLY A 455 52.17 31.28 -13.71
C GLY A 455 50.75 30.72 -13.50
N ARG A 456 49.88 30.72 -14.52
CA ARG A 456 48.50 30.19 -14.43
C ARG A 456 48.46 28.66 -14.59
N ASP A 457 47.56 28.01 -13.86
CA ASP A 457 47.24 26.59 -14.07
C ASP A 457 46.43 26.44 -15.36
N VAL A 458 47.03 25.84 -16.37
CA VAL A 458 46.41 25.62 -17.67
C VAL A 458 46.41 24.14 -18.03
N LEU A 459 45.48 23.76 -18.88
CA LEU A 459 45.39 22.40 -19.39
C LEU A 459 46.44 22.13 -20.45
N LEU A 460 47.22 21.07 -20.28
CA LEU A 460 48.15 20.59 -21.30
C LEU A 460 47.37 19.88 -22.41
N ARG A 461 46.85 20.66 -23.37
CA ARG A 461 46.12 20.16 -24.56
C ARG A 461 46.89 20.30 -25.87
N GLY A 462 48.11 20.82 -25.81
CA GLY A 462 49.00 21.03 -26.94
C GLY A 462 50.31 21.67 -26.47
N GLU A 463 51.16 22.03 -27.41
CA GLU A 463 52.50 22.58 -27.13
C GLU A 463 52.46 23.99 -26.54
N LYS A 464 51.32 24.70 -26.59
CA LYS A 464 51.19 26.11 -26.17
C LYS A 464 50.26 26.29 -24.98
N CYS A 465 50.61 27.23 -24.11
CA CYS A 465 49.78 27.67 -23.00
C CYS A 465 48.48 28.31 -23.51
N SER A 466 47.32 27.85 -23.06
CA SER A 466 46.02 28.45 -23.43
C SER A 466 45.81 29.87 -22.88
N GLY A 467 46.62 30.31 -21.92
CA GLY A 467 46.55 31.64 -21.32
C GLY A 467 47.42 32.68 -22.04
N CYS A 468 48.72 32.40 -22.23
CA CYS A 468 49.69 33.34 -22.80
C CYS A 468 50.24 32.95 -24.18
N ALA A 469 49.78 31.83 -24.74
CA ALA A 469 50.23 31.27 -26.02
C ALA A 469 51.72 30.86 -26.09
N THR A 470 52.50 31.03 -25.02
CA THR A 470 53.90 30.57 -24.94
C THR A 470 53.98 29.05 -25.01
N GLU A 471 54.95 28.53 -25.76
CA GLU A 471 55.22 27.09 -25.81
C GLU A 471 55.66 26.57 -24.45
N PHE A 472 55.15 25.39 -24.07
CA PHE A 472 55.66 24.67 -22.93
C PHE A 472 57.08 24.20 -23.22
N PRO A 473 57.99 24.26 -22.23
CA PRO A 473 59.30 23.67 -22.40
C PRO A 473 59.12 22.21 -22.79
N GLN A 474 59.80 21.78 -23.85
CA GLN A 474 59.81 20.36 -24.18
C GLN A 474 60.37 19.60 -22.98
N PRO A 475 59.78 18.46 -22.60
CA PRO A 475 60.33 17.66 -21.53
C PRO A 475 61.80 17.39 -21.85
N GLU A 476 62.69 17.62 -20.88
CA GLU A 476 64.09 17.26 -21.04
C GLU A 476 64.16 15.80 -21.48
N LEU A 477 64.89 15.54 -22.58
CA LEU A 477 65.10 14.19 -23.09
C LEU A 477 65.99 13.45 -22.10
N VAL A 478 65.42 12.98 -21.00
CA VAL A 478 66.10 12.12 -20.04
C VAL A 478 66.19 10.75 -20.71
N GLY A 479 67.32 10.50 -21.38
CA GLY A 479 67.47 9.48 -22.40
C GLY A 479 67.08 8.07 -21.98
N THR A 480 65.82 7.68 -22.19
CA THR A 480 65.37 6.28 -22.39
C THR A 480 63.96 6.21 -23.00
N GLU A 481 63.60 7.06 -23.97
CA GLU A 481 62.39 6.85 -24.77
C GLU A 481 62.74 6.10 -26.06
N VAL A 482 62.48 4.79 -26.07
CA VAL A 482 62.62 3.93 -27.24
C VAL A 482 61.40 4.18 -28.15
N PHE A 483 61.60 4.89 -29.25
CA PHE A 483 60.64 4.93 -30.34
C PHE A 483 60.75 3.63 -31.15
N ALA A 484 59.73 2.77 -31.05
CA ALA A 484 59.55 1.58 -31.88
C ALA A 484 58.41 1.81 -32.87
#